data_AF-G9MP55-F1
#
_entry.id   AF-G9MP55-F1
#
_cell.length_a   1.000
_cell.length_b   1.000
_cell.length_c   1.000
_cell.angle_alpha   90.00
_cell.angle_beta   90.00
_cell.angle_gamma   90.00
#
_symmetry.space_group_name_H-M   'P 1'
#
loop_
_entity.id
_entity.type
_entity.pdbx_description
1 polymer ?
#
loop_
_entity_poly.entity_id
_entity_poly.type
_entity_poly.pdbx_seq_one_letter_code
_entity_poly.pdbx_strand_id
1 'polypeptide(L)'
;MPKTYQDTVRIARALGVKYVWIDALCIIQDDVVDWEKESQVMAEIFRNSLVTIENSVWHTRGWTFQEDLFAMRKLYIGQQMMYWDSLKPVDIMRTEDKIIDDKLDRMSNAESSIIHSSEPWRGDYDYDGWYFPMLQYSQKRLTFETDRLPAVSSYAKLIASKSGDTYLAGLWKKNLHRGLLWKMHRRSRWTFGELLRSLRRP
;
A
#
# COMPACT_ATOMS: atom_id res chain seq x y z
N MET A 1 -21.04 -18.19 1.10
CA MET A 1 -20.16 -17.09 1.53
C MET A 1 -18.77 -17.65 1.86
N PRO A 2 -17.68 -17.13 1.26
CA PRO A 2 -16.30 -17.52 1.57
C PRO A 2 -16.00 -17.54 3.08
N LYS A 3 -15.14 -18.47 3.51
CA LYS A 3 -14.78 -18.65 4.93
C LYS A 3 -14.15 -17.38 5.53
N THR A 4 -13.33 -16.69 4.74
CA THR A 4 -12.75 -15.40 5.10
C THR A 4 -13.78 -14.36 5.52
N TYR A 5 -14.88 -14.20 4.78
CA TYR A 5 -15.92 -13.23 5.13
C TYR A 5 -16.64 -13.61 6.42
N GLN A 6 -16.87 -14.91 6.65
CA GLN A 6 -17.47 -15.39 7.89
C GLN A 6 -16.57 -15.10 9.10
N ASP A 7 -15.27 -15.30 8.94
CA ASP A 7 -14.29 -15.02 9.98
C ASP A 7 -14.17 -13.51 10.26
N THR A 8 -14.15 -12.67 9.22
CA THR A 8 -14.21 -11.20 9.36
C THR A 8 -15.45 -10.76 10.15
N VAL A 9 -16.63 -11.31 9.86
CA VAL A 9 -17.86 -10.98 10.58
C VAL A 9 -17.82 -11.46 12.03
N ARG A 10 -17.26 -12.64 12.31
CA ARG A 10 -17.08 -13.14 13.69
C ARG A 10 -16.17 -12.24 14.50
N ILE A 11 -15.04 -11.82 13.92
CA ILE A 11 -14.09 -10.91 14.55
C ILE A 11 -14.76 -9.54 14.80
N ALA A 12 -15.46 -8.99 13.80
CA ALA A 12 -16.18 -7.73 13.95
C ALA A 12 -17.19 -7.79 15.11
N ARG A 13 -17.96 -8.88 15.22
CA ARG A 13 -18.89 -9.09 16.35
C ARG A 13 -18.17 -9.19 17.69
N ALA A 14 -17.05 -9.92 17.75
CA ALA A 14 -16.24 -10.04 18.97
C ALA A 14 -15.67 -8.68 19.42
N LEU A 15 -15.33 -7.81 18.46
CA LEU A 15 -14.87 -6.44 18.70
C LEU A 15 -16.01 -5.43 18.95
N GLY A 16 -17.27 -5.86 18.93
CA GLY A 16 -18.43 -4.97 19.09
C GLY A 16 -18.70 -4.04 17.89
N VAL A 17 -18.12 -4.35 16.73
CA VAL A 17 -18.26 -3.57 15.49
C VAL A 17 -19.50 -4.03 14.72
N LYS A 18 -20.40 -3.09 14.44
CA LYS A 18 -21.69 -3.38 13.79
C LYS A 18 -21.62 -3.51 12.27
N TYR A 19 -20.67 -2.83 11.63
CA TYR A 19 -20.56 -2.75 10.18
C TYR A 19 -19.16 -3.17 9.71
N VAL A 20 -19.12 -3.95 8.64
CA VAL A 20 -17.88 -4.40 8.00
C VAL A 20 -17.93 -3.96 6.54
N TRP A 21 -16.84 -3.37 6.06
CA TRP A 21 -16.66 -3.08 4.65
C TRP A 21 -15.81 -4.18 4.01
N ILE A 22 -16.30 -4.80 2.94
CA ILE A 22 -15.60 -5.79 2.13
C ILE A 22 -15.84 -5.40 0.68
N ASP A 23 -14.78 -5.08 -0.07
CA ASP A 23 -14.82 -4.65 -1.48
C ASP A 23 -15.78 -5.49 -2.34
N ALA A 24 -15.67 -6.81 -2.27
CA ALA A 24 -16.48 -7.77 -3.02
C ALA A 24 -17.97 -7.81 -2.62
N LEU A 25 -18.35 -7.17 -1.52
CA LEU A 25 -19.74 -7.08 -1.04
C LEU A 25 -20.29 -5.64 -1.11
N CYS A 26 -19.42 -4.64 -1.00
CA CYS A 26 -19.79 -3.23 -0.90
C CYS A 26 -19.69 -2.48 -2.23
N ILE A 27 -19.04 -3.05 -3.25
CA ILE A 27 -18.92 -2.47 -4.60
C ILE A 27 -19.68 -3.36 -5.59
N ILE A 28 -20.44 -2.75 -6.50
CA ILE A 28 -21.11 -3.47 -7.57
C ILE A 28 -20.06 -3.92 -8.60
N GLN A 29 -19.75 -5.22 -8.63
CA GLN A 29 -18.64 -5.74 -9.43
C GLN A 29 -18.87 -5.64 -10.95
N ASP A 30 -20.13 -5.65 -11.38
CA ASP A 30 -20.51 -5.59 -12.80
C ASP A 30 -20.73 -4.16 -13.33
N ASP A 31 -20.52 -3.14 -12.48
CA ASP A 31 -20.69 -1.73 -12.84
C ASP A 31 -19.36 -0.99 -12.76
N VAL A 32 -18.80 -0.66 -13.93
CA VAL A 32 -17.52 0.05 -14.07
C VAL A 32 -17.59 1.45 -13.46
N VAL A 33 -18.75 2.12 -13.52
CA VAL A 33 -18.93 3.48 -13.01
C VAL A 33 -19.00 3.48 -11.49
N ASP A 34 -19.76 2.55 -10.91
CA ASP A 34 -19.81 2.36 -9.46
C ASP A 34 -18.43 1.97 -8.93
N TRP A 35 -17.77 1.03 -9.60
CA TRP A 35 -16.42 0.61 -9.26
C TRP A 35 -15.41 1.76 -9.33
N GLU A 36 -15.46 2.58 -10.38
CA GLU A 36 -14.56 3.71 -10.52
C GLU A 36 -14.78 4.69 -9.36
N LYS A 37 -16.04 5.02 -9.06
CA LYS A 37 -16.40 5.90 -7.95
C LYS A 37 -15.91 5.35 -6.59
N GLU A 38 -16.23 4.10 -6.28
CA GLU A 38 -15.90 3.49 -4.99
C GLU A 38 -14.38 3.30 -4.83
N SER A 39 -13.67 2.92 -5.89
CA SER A 39 -12.20 2.81 -5.87
C SER A 39 -11.50 4.13 -5.54
N GLN A 40 -12.10 5.28 -5.92
CA GLN A 40 -11.53 6.59 -5.58
C GLN A 40 -11.72 6.99 -4.11
N VAL A 41 -12.74 6.45 -3.43
CA VAL A 41 -13.02 6.75 -2.03
C VAL A 41 -12.48 5.70 -1.07
N MET A 42 -11.90 4.59 -1.57
CA MET A 42 -11.25 3.56 -0.74
C MET A 42 -10.27 4.16 0.28
N ALA A 43 -9.46 5.14 -0.13
CA ALA A 43 -8.52 5.79 0.79
C ALA A 43 -9.21 6.45 1.99
N GLU A 44 -10.39 7.04 1.80
CA GLU A 44 -11.18 7.63 2.88
C GLU A 44 -11.82 6.55 3.77
N ILE A 45 -12.31 5.47 3.16
CA ILE A 45 -12.90 4.33 3.85
C ILE A 45 -11.87 3.67 4.78
N PHE A 46 -10.68 3.35 4.28
CA PHE A 46 -9.60 2.74 5.08
C PHE A 46 -9.03 3.70 6.12
N ARG A 47 -8.94 5.00 5.81
CA ARG A 47 -8.49 6.00 6.78
C ARG A 47 -9.43 6.11 7.98
N ASN A 48 -10.73 6.03 7.74
CA ASN A 48 -11.76 6.19 8.76
C ASN A 48 -12.24 4.85 9.35
N SER A 49 -11.67 3.72 8.94
CA SER A 49 -12.01 2.41 9.50
C SER A 49 -11.55 2.31 10.96
N LEU A 50 -12.32 1.62 11.79
CA LEU A 50 -11.93 1.36 13.17
C LEU A 50 -10.70 0.42 13.24
N VAL A 51 -10.68 -0.57 12.36
CA VAL A 51 -9.62 -1.56 12.21
C VAL A 51 -9.71 -2.18 10.82
N THR A 52 -8.57 -2.39 10.19
CA THR A 52 -8.42 -3.20 8.97
C THR A 52 -7.85 -4.56 9.37
N ILE A 53 -8.52 -5.65 8.95
CA ILE A 53 -8.08 -7.01 9.28
C ILE A 53 -7.22 -7.52 8.13
N GLU A 54 -6.01 -7.94 8.45
CA GLU A 54 -5.01 -8.33 7.46
C GLU A 54 -4.56 -9.78 7.62
N ASN A 55 -4.53 -10.50 6.50
CA ASN A 55 -4.07 -11.88 6.40
C ASN A 55 -2.88 -11.96 5.42
N SER A 56 -1.82 -12.67 5.79
CA SER A 56 -0.51 -12.59 5.15
C SER A 56 -0.50 -12.89 3.64
N VAL A 57 -1.39 -13.77 3.16
CA VAL A 57 -1.47 -14.11 1.73
C VAL A 57 -2.20 -13.03 0.93
N TRP A 58 -3.16 -12.32 1.54
CA TRP A 58 -3.96 -11.30 0.87
C TRP A 58 -3.14 -10.08 0.46
N HIS A 59 -2.16 -9.69 1.28
CA HIS A 59 -1.20 -8.61 1.01
C HIS A 59 -0.40 -8.74 -0.28
N THR A 60 -0.41 -9.90 -0.91
CA THR A 60 0.30 -10.11 -2.18
C THR A 60 -0.47 -9.52 -3.36
N ARG A 61 -1.76 -9.20 -3.24
CA ARG A 61 -2.58 -8.69 -4.35
C ARG A 61 -2.33 -7.20 -4.58
N GLY A 62 -2.31 -6.76 -5.84
CA GLY A 62 -2.11 -5.34 -6.19
C GLY A 62 -3.07 -4.39 -5.45
N TRP A 63 -4.35 -4.71 -5.40
CA TRP A 63 -5.38 -3.88 -4.74
C TRP A 63 -5.18 -3.69 -3.24
N THR A 64 -4.55 -4.65 -2.55
CA THR A 64 -4.25 -4.52 -1.11
C THR A 64 -3.23 -3.43 -0.80
N PHE A 65 -2.56 -2.88 -1.82
CA PHE A 65 -1.67 -1.74 -1.63
C PHE A 65 -2.41 -0.50 -1.09
N GLN A 66 -3.61 -0.17 -1.58
CA GLN A 66 -4.35 0.97 -1.02
C GLN A 66 -4.85 0.68 0.39
N GLU A 67 -5.27 -0.56 0.64
CA GLU A 67 -5.73 -1.00 1.96
C GLU A 67 -4.62 -0.83 3.00
N ASP A 68 -3.43 -1.30 2.66
CA ASP A 68 -2.22 -1.21 3.48
C ASP A 68 -1.76 0.25 3.65
N LEU A 69 -1.78 1.04 2.58
CA LEU A 69 -1.27 2.41 2.61
C LEU A 69 -2.14 3.38 3.44
N PHE A 70 -3.46 3.17 3.45
CA PHE A 70 -4.41 4.11 4.06
C PHE A 70 -5.01 3.65 5.39
N ALA A 71 -4.89 2.37 5.76
CA ALA A 71 -5.45 1.84 7.00
C ALA A 71 -4.75 2.42 8.25
N MET A 72 -5.41 3.30 9.00
CA MET A 72 -4.79 3.91 10.20
C MET A 72 -4.59 2.93 11.36
N ARG A 73 -5.27 1.79 11.34
CA ARG A 73 -5.24 0.74 12.37
C ARG A 73 -5.33 -0.61 11.71
N LYS A 74 -4.34 -1.47 11.91
CA LYS A 74 -4.26 -2.80 11.31
C LYS A 74 -4.20 -3.85 12.38
N LEU A 75 -4.95 -4.92 12.17
CA LEU A 75 -4.93 -6.12 12.97
C LEU A 75 -4.45 -7.28 12.10
N TYR A 76 -3.20 -7.69 12.31
CA TYR A 76 -2.63 -8.86 11.67
C TYR A 76 -2.98 -10.10 12.47
N ILE A 77 -3.54 -11.10 11.80
CA ILE A 77 -3.90 -12.37 12.43
C ILE A 77 -2.92 -13.44 11.95
N GLY A 78 -1.97 -13.80 12.82
CA GLY A 78 -1.03 -14.89 12.60
C GLY A 78 -1.61 -16.24 13.00
N GLN A 79 -0.84 -17.30 12.75
CA GLN A 79 -1.24 -18.67 13.14
C GLN A 79 -1.20 -18.90 14.67
N GLN A 80 -0.41 -18.10 15.38
CA GLN A 80 -0.17 -18.26 16.82
C GLN A 80 -0.45 -17.01 17.64
N MET A 81 -0.43 -15.82 17.02
CA MET A 81 -0.59 -14.55 17.71
C MET A 81 -1.28 -13.52 16.83
N MET A 82 -1.92 -12.55 17.48
CA MET A 82 -2.48 -11.36 16.85
C MET A 82 -1.58 -10.15 17.09
N TYR A 83 -1.45 -9.30 16.08
CA TYR A 83 -0.68 -8.07 16.16
C TYR A 83 -1.54 -6.87 15.80
N TRP A 84 -1.40 -5.80 16.57
CA TRP A 84 -2.07 -4.54 16.36
C TRP A 84 -1.04 -3.47 16.03
N ASP A 85 -1.26 -2.78 14.92
CA ASP A 85 -0.42 -1.70 14.45
C ASP A 85 -1.28 -0.45 14.25
N SER A 86 -0.80 0.69 14.70
CA SER A 86 -1.46 1.97 14.47
C SER A 86 -0.50 2.90 13.75
N LEU A 87 -0.90 3.36 12.56
CA LEU A 87 -0.11 4.16 11.62
C LEU A 87 0.16 5.61 12.09
N LYS A 88 0.09 5.86 13.40
CA LYS A 88 0.68 7.06 13.99
C LYS A 88 2.21 6.99 13.82
N PRO A 89 2.92 8.13 13.83
CA PRO A 89 4.39 8.17 13.87
C PRO A 89 4.93 7.70 15.23
N VAL A 90 4.42 6.58 15.70
CA VAL A 90 4.75 5.95 16.97
C VAL A 90 4.89 4.48 16.62
N ASP A 91 6.12 4.10 16.33
CA ASP A 91 6.58 2.84 15.77
C ASP A 91 6.43 1.69 16.77
N ILE A 92 5.18 1.39 17.13
CA ILE A 92 4.85 0.45 18.18
C ILE A 92 3.82 -0.53 17.66
N MET A 93 4.27 -1.77 17.44
CA MET A 93 3.41 -2.90 17.18
C MET A 93 3.09 -3.58 18.50
N ARG A 94 1.81 -3.78 18.79
CA ARG A 94 1.35 -4.42 20.03
C ARG A 94 0.92 -5.84 19.74
N THR A 95 1.30 -6.80 20.58
CA THR A 95 0.69 -8.13 20.59
C THR A 95 -0.32 -8.23 21.72
N GLU A 96 -0.99 -9.38 21.81
CA GLU A 96 -1.86 -9.73 22.94
C GLU A 96 -1.15 -9.64 24.30
N ASP A 97 0.14 -10.02 24.34
CA ASP A 97 0.87 -10.16 25.60
C ASP A 97 1.84 -9.01 25.88
N LYS A 98 2.39 -8.35 24.83
CA LYS A 98 3.49 -7.40 24.98
C LYS A 98 3.47 -6.30 23.93
N ILE A 99 4.16 -5.22 24.22
CA ILE A 99 4.52 -4.21 23.23
C ILE A 99 5.82 -4.66 22.54
N ILE A 100 5.82 -4.77 21.21
CA ILE A 100 7.01 -4.99 20.40
C ILE A 100 7.47 -3.62 19.88
N ASP A 101 8.55 -3.10 20.45
CA ASP A 101 9.27 -1.92 19.94
C ASP A 101 10.19 -2.37 18.80
N ASP A 102 9.64 -2.65 17.63
CA ASP A 102 10.43 -3.00 16.44
C ASP A 102 10.85 -1.73 15.69
N LYS A 103 11.73 -0.97 16.34
CA LYS A 103 12.27 0.29 15.83
C LYS A 103 13.21 0.16 14.63
N LEU A 104 13.56 -1.06 14.19
CA LEU A 104 14.67 -1.24 13.26
C LEU A 104 14.32 -1.63 11.83
N ASP A 105 13.22 -2.35 11.55
CA ASP A 105 13.00 -2.88 10.20
C ASP A 105 11.94 -2.14 9.36
N ARG A 106 10.93 -1.51 9.98
CA ARG A 106 9.84 -0.83 9.21
C ARG A 106 10.08 0.66 8.96
N MET A 107 10.91 1.31 9.79
CA MET A 107 11.11 2.78 9.79
C MET A 107 12.20 3.30 8.85
N SER A 108 12.95 2.44 8.16
CA SER A 108 14.10 2.94 7.40
C SER A 108 13.75 3.72 6.14
N ASN A 109 12.49 3.77 5.68
CA ASN A 109 12.17 4.43 4.42
C ASN A 109 10.79 5.11 4.40
N ALA A 110 10.77 6.43 4.60
CA ALA A 110 9.92 7.42 3.92
C ALA A 110 8.37 7.31 3.91
N GLU A 111 7.74 6.24 4.41
CA GLU A 111 6.30 6.00 4.20
C GLU A 111 5.41 6.80 5.17
N SER A 112 5.86 6.99 6.40
CA SER A 112 5.10 7.74 7.41
C SER A 112 5.12 9.26 7.17
N SER A 113 6.12 9.79 6.46
CA SER A 113 6.28 11.23 6.30
C SER A 113 5.31 11.84 5.29
N ILE A 114 4.99 11.19 4.16
CA ILE A 114 4.20 11.86 3.11
C ILE A 114 2.69 11.71 3.32
N ILE A 115 2.19 10.62 3.89
CA ILE A 115 0.74 10.38 3.97
C ILE A 115 0.11 11.17 5.13
N HIS A 116 0.84 11.32 6.24
CA HIS A 116 0.32 11.88 7.49
C HIS A 116 0.93 13.24 7.87
N SER A 117 1.94 13.74 7.15
CA SER A 117 2.49 15.07 7.40
C SER A 117 1.60 16.18 6.83
N SER A 118 1.44 17.24 7.62
CA SER A 118 0.89 18.53 7.20
C SER A 118 1.91 19.41 6.47
N GLU A 119 3.17 18.99 6.42
CA GLU A 119 4.23 19.77 5.79
C GLU A 119 4.02 19.86 4.27
N PRO A 120 4.21 21.06 3.69
CA PRO A 120 4.18 21.23 2.25
C PRO A 120 5.39 20.55 1.59
N TRP A 121 5.21 20.12 0.34
CA TRP A 121 6.28 19.56 -0.46
C TRP A 121 7.40 20.58 -0.72
N ARG A 122 8.63 20.21 -0.38
CA ARG A 122 9.87 20.99 -0.43
C ARG A 122 10.70 20.71 -1.69
N GLY A 123 10.23 19.85 -2.60
CA GLY A 123 10.78 19.69 -3.94
C GLY A 123 11.16 18.26 -4.30
N ASP A 124 12.28 18.09 -5.00
CA ASP A 124 12.67 16.84 -5.65
C ASP A 124 12.82 15.62 -4.72
N TYR A 125 13.19 15.85 -3.45
CA TYR A 125 13.34 14.77 -2.45
C TYR A 125 12.01 14.16 -2.01
N ASP A 126 10.90 14.88 -2.14
CA ASP A 126 9.59 14.36 -1.72
C ASP A 126 8.98 13.39 -2.73
N TYR A 127 9.47 13.39 -3.98
CA TYR A 127 9.09 12.37 -4.95
C TYR A 127 9.57 10.98 -4.56
N ASP A 128 10.58 10.85 -3.69
CA ASP A 128 10.99 9.55 -3.16
C ASP A 128 9.87 8.89 -2.36
N GLY A 129 8.99 9.66 -1.72
CA GLY A 129 7.81 9.08 -1.09
C GLY A 129 6.76 8.62 -2.10
N TRP A 130 6.77 9.00 -3.38
CA TRP A 130 6.01 8.28 -4.42
C TRP A 130 6.75 7.02 -4.86
N TYR A 131 8.02 7.14 -5.25
CA TYR A 131 8.75 6.05 -5.90
C TYR A 131 9.04 4.88 -4.95
N PHE A 132 9.24 5.13 -3.65
CA PHE A 132 9.52 4.07 -2.69
C PHE A 132 8.30 3.14 -2.47
N PRO A 133 7.07 3.64 -2.20
CA PRO A 133 5.88 2.80 -2.19
C PRO A 133 5.59 2.16 -3.54
N MET A 134 5.83 2.85 -4.66
CA MET A 134 5.63 2.26 -6.00
C MET A 134 6.54 1.05 -6.25
N LEU A 135 7.76 1.04 -5.68
CA LEU A 135 8.66 -0.11 -5.75
C LEU A 135 8.13 -1.32 -4.96
N GLN A 136 7.42 -1.10 -3.85
CA GLN A 136 6.76 -2.17 -3.14
C GLN A 136 5.53 -2.66 -3.92
N TYR A 137 4.75 -1.72 -4.45
CA TYR A 137 3.61 -2.00 -5.31
C TYR A 137 3.98 -2.83 -6.54
N SER A 138 5.11 -2.54 -7.18
CA SER A 138 5.57 -3.28 -8.37
C SER A 138 5.91 -4.75 -8.09
N GLN A 139 5.99 -5.15 -6.81
CA GLN A 139 6.24 -6.53 -6.40
C GLN A 139 4.94 -7.28 -6.07
N LYS A 140 3.80 -6.59 -6.06
CA LYS A 140 2.49 -7.19 -5.84
C LYS A 140 2.08 -7.99 -7.08
N ARG A 141 1.28 -9.03 -6.87
CA ARG A 141 0.66 -9.87 -7.90
C ARG A 141 -0.60 -9.19 -8.41
N LEU A 142 -0.62 -8.94 -9.71
CA LEU A 142 -1.79 -8.44 -10.42
C LEU A 142 -2.52 -9.61 -11.09
N THR A 143 -3.82 -9.72 -10.83
CA THR A 143 -4.68 -10.67 -11.55
C THR A 143 -5.05 -10.13 -12.92
N PHE A 144 -5.31 -8.82 -13.00
CA PHE A 144 -5.60 -8.09 -14.22
C PHE A 144 -4.64 -6.91 -14.35
N GLU A 145 -3.94 -6.83 -15.48
CA GLU A 145 -2.94 -5.77 -15.69
C GLU A 145 -3.58 -4.38 -15.90
N THR A 146 -4.85 -4.35 -16.29
CA THR A 146 -5.67 -3.14 -16.40
C THR A 146 -5.82 -2.41 -15.06
N ASP A 147 -5.71 -3.15 -13.96
CA ASP A 147 -5.91 -2.63 -12.60
C ASP A 147 -4.68 -1.93 -12.04
N ARG A 148 -3.57 -1.91 -12.79
CA ARG A 148 -2.28 -1.44 -12.29
C ARG A 148 -2.30 0.03 -11.85
N LEU A 149 -2.86 0.90 -12.68
CA LEU A 149 -2.97 2.34 -12.37
C LEU A 149 -4.14 2.64 -11.42
N PRO A 150 -5.34 2.03 -11.61
CA PRO A 150 -6.42 2.18 -10.64
C PRO A 150 -6.03 1.79 -9.21
N ALA A 151 -5.21 0.75 -9.02
CA ALA A 151 -4.76 0.31 -7.71
C ALA A 151 -3.82 1.30 -6.98
N VAL A 152 -3.39 2.40 -7.61
CA VAL A 152 -2.60 3.47 -6.95
C VAL A 152 -3.21 4.86 -7.13
N SER A 153 -4.41 4.96 -7.71
CA SER A 153 -5.06 6.22 -8.09
C SER A 153 -5.29 7.16 -6.91
N SER A 154 -5.77 6.63 -5.79
CA SER A 154 -6.05 7.39 -4.58
C SER A 154 -4.76 7.97 -3.98
N TYR A 155 -3.67 7.22 -4.07
CA TYR A 155 -2.36 7.70 -3.64
C TYR A 155 -1.81 8.77 -4.58
N ALA A 156 -1.96 8.58 -5.88
CA ALA A 156 -1.63 9.60 -6.87
C ALA A 156 -2.43 10.89 -6.62
N LYS A 157 -3.73 10.81 -6.35
CA LYS A 157 -4.54 12.00 -6.01
C LYS A 157 -4.05 12.71 -4.76
N LEU A 158 -3.71 11.96 -3.71
CA LEU A 158 -3.13 12.54 -2.49
C LEU A 158 -1.85 13.30 -2.80
N ILE A 159 -0.93 12.68 -3.53
CA ILE A 159 0.33 13.34 -3.89
C ILE A 159 0.11 14.53 -4.81
N ALA A 160 -0.79 14.44 -5.78
CA ALA A 160 -1.12 15.55 -6.66
C ALA A 160 -1.64 16.76 -5.86
N SER A 161 -2.46 16.51 -4.82
CA SER A 161 -2.97 17.55 -3.94
C SER A 161 -1.88 18.24 -3.10
N LYS A 162 -0.85 17.49 -2.66
CA LYS A 162 0.28 18.02 -1.88
C LYS A 162 1.35 18.70 -2.72
N SER A 163 1.64 18.14 -3.89
CA SER A 163 2.69 18.58 -4.81
C SER A 163 2.25 19.72 -5.74
N GLY A 164 0.94 19.81 -6.00
CA GLY A 164 0.41 20.61 -7.10
C GLY A 164 0.99 20.20 -8.46
N ASP A 165 1.45 18.96 -8.63
CA ASP A 165 1.96 18.44 -9.89
C ASP A 165 0.89 17.64 -10.66
N THR A 166 1.09 17.51 -11.97
CA THR A 166 0.23 16.76 -12.87
C THR A 166 0.69 15.31 -12.94
N TYR A 167 -0.22 14.40 -12.60
CA TYR A 167 -0.03 12.97 -12.73
C TYR A 167 -0.20 12.51 -14.20
N LEU A 168 0.79 11.81 -14.75
CA LEU A 168 0.87 11.37 -16.14
C LEU A 168 1.09 9.84 -16.20
N ALA A 169 0.10 9.05 -15.77
CA ALA A 169 0.10 7.58 -15.85
C ALA A 169 1.27 6.90 -15.11
N GLY A 170 1.41 7.17 -13.81
CA GLY A 170 2.43 6.57 -12.94
C GLY A 170 3.64 7.48 -12.69
N LEU A 171 3.76 8.55 -13.49
CA LEU A 171 4.83 9.54 -13.42
C LEU A 171 4.27 10.94 -13.15
N TRP A 172 5.18 11.86 -12.87
CA TRP A 172 4.88 13.23 -12.45
C TRP A 172 5.47 14.21 -13.45
N LYS A 173 4.68 15.18 -13.92
CA LYS A 173 5.09 16.10 -15.01
C LYS A 173 6.34 16.92 -14.64
N LYS A 174 6.39 17.51 -13.44
CA LYS A 174 7.55 18.32 -12.98
C LYS A 174 8.79 17.44 -12.72
N ASN A 175 8.58 16.17 -12.38
CA ASN A 175 9.67 15.23 -12.06
C ASN A 175 9.89 14.14 -13.13
N LEU A 176 9.37 14.36 -14.34
CA LEU A 176 9.42 13.38 -15.42
C LEU A 176 10.86 12.96 -15.76
N HIS A 177 11.78 13.92 -15.67
CA HIS A 177 13.21 13.72 -15.88
C HIS A 177 13.82 12.67 -14.95
N ARG A 178 13.36 12.53 -13.70
CA ARG A 178 13.78 11.45 -12.78
C ARG A 178 12.95 10.19 -12.96
N GLY A 179 11.64 10.33 -13.19
CA GLY A 179 10.73 9.20 -13.38
C GLY A 179 11.06 8.31 -14.57
N LEU A 180 11.70 8.88 -15.60
CA LEU A 180 12.20 8.14 -16.77
C LEU A 180 13.58 7.50 -16.55
N LEU A 181 14.28 7.83 -15.45
CA LEU A 181 15.57 7.20 -15.15
C LEU A 181 15.34 5.79 -14.64
N TRP A 182 15.89 4.83 -15.38
CA TRP A 182 15.92 3.43 -14.96
C TRP A 182 16.90 3.28 -13.80
N LYS A 183 16.37 3.18 -12.57
CA LYS A 183 17.18 2.84 -11.41
C LYS A 183 17.19 1.32 -11.25
N MET A 184 18.31 0.69 -11.57
CA MET A 184 18.48 -0.74 -11.35
C MET A 184 18.48 -1.03 -9.85
N HIS A 185 17.39 -1.58 -9.32
CA HIS A 185 17.36 -2.08 -7.95
C HIS A 185 18.25 -3.32 -7.89
N ARG A 186 19.51 -3.15 -7.47
CA ARG A 186 20.50 -4.24 -7.34
C ARG A 186 19.99 -5.26 -6.31
N ARG A 187 19.23 -6.27 -6.75
CA ARG A 187 18.91 -7.45 -5.93
C ARG A 187 20.09 -8.41 -5.80
N SER A 188 21.13 -8.22 -6.61
CA SER A 188 22.40 -8.92 -6.52
C SER A 188 23.49 -8.06 -7.15
N ARG A 189 24.66 -8.00 -6.53
CA ARG A 189 25.87 -7.45 -7.17
C ARG A 189 26.27 -8.45 -8.26
N TRP A 190 25.84 -8.22 -9.48
CA TRP A 190 26.48 -8.86 -10.62
C TRP A 190 27.91 -8.33 -10.70
N THR A 191 28.89 -9.23 -10.67
CA THR A 191 30.24 -8.86 -11.09
C THR A 191 30.21 -8.56 -12.59
N PHE A 192 31.07 -7.66 -13.04
CA PHE A 192 31.16 -7.33 -14.48
C PHE A 192 31.35 -8.59 -15.35
N GLY A 193 32.04 -9.61 -14.83
CA GLY A 193 32.21 -10.90 -15.49
C GLY A 193 30.97 -11.79 -15.55
N GLU A 194 29.98 -11.63 -14.66
CA GLU A 194 28.69 -12.33 -14.74
C GLU A 194 27.76 -11.68 -15.76
N LEU A 195 27.75 -10.35 -15.83
CA LEU A 195 27.00 -9.59 -16.84
C LEU A 195 27.53 -9.85 -18.25
N LEU A 196 28.85 -9.87 -18.43
CA LEU A 196 29.47 -10.20 -19.72
C LEU A 196 29.16 -11.63 -20.17
N ARG A 197 28.94 -12.57 -19.23
CA ARG A 197 28.58 -13.96 -19.56
C ARG A 197 27.11 -14.10 -19.92
N SER A 198 26.20 -13.33 -19.32
CA SER A 198 24.78 -13.36 -19.67
C SER A 198 24.49 -12.70 -21.02
N LEU A 199 25.26 -11.66 -21.38
CA LEU A 199 25.16 -10.98 -22.68
C LEU A 199 25.87 -11.71 -23.83
N ARG A 200 26.60 -12.79 -23.54
CA ARG A 200 27.41 -13.55 -24.51
C ARG A 200 26.80 -14.89 -24.95
N ARG A 201 25.52 -15.17 -24.70
CA ARG A 201 24.87 -16.32 -25.35
C ARG A 201 24.14 -15.86 -26.62
N PRO A 202 24.25 -16.61 -27.73
CA PRO A 202 23.43 -16.41 -28.92
C PRO A 202 21.95 -16.70 -28.64
#